data_AF-A0A2V6WZ99-F1
#
_entry.id   AF-A0A2V6WZ99-F1
#
_cell.length_a   1.000
_cell.length_b   1.000
_cell.length_c   1.000
_cell.angle_alpha   90.00
_cell.angle_beta   90.00
_cell.angle_gamma   90.00
#
_symmetry.space_group_name_H-M   'P 1'
#
loop_
_entity.id
_entity.type
_entity.pdbx_description
1 polymer ?
#
loop_
_entity_poly.entity_id
_entity_poly.type
_entity_poly.pdbx_seq_one_letter_code
_entity_poly.pdbx_strand_id
1 'polypeptide(L)' 'MAYVIKRYSNRKLYDTQESRYVTLEEIEEMIRAGKEITVVDAASGEDLTSVTLAQIILES' A
#
# COMPACT_ATOMS: atom_id res chain seq x y z
N MET A 1 3.72 -9.97 -10.60
CA MET A 1 4.55 -9.91 -9.37
C MET A 1 3.96 -8.81 -8.51
N ALA A 2 3.51 -9.12 -7.31
CA ALA A 2 2.78 -8.17 -6.47
C ALA A 2 3.71 -7.08 -5.92
N TYR A 3 3.24 -5.82 -5.95
CA TYR A 3 3.89 -4.69 -5.31
C TYR A 3 3.77 -4.82 -3.79
N VAL A 4 4.90 -4.71 -3.10
CA VAL A 4 4.93 -4.78 -1.64
C VAL A 4 5.13 -3.38 -1.09
N ILE A 5 4.09 -2.87 -0.46
CA ILE A 5 4.05 -1.57 0.19
C ILE A 5 4.25 -1.77 1.69
N LYS A 6 5.29 -1.15 2.25
CA LYS A 6 5.52 -1.10 3.69
C LYS A 6 4.81 0.11 4.28
N ARG A 7 3.92 -0.13 5.25
CA ARG A 7 3.28 0.92 6.04
C ARG A 7 4.03 1.12 7.34
N TYR A 8 4.40 2.37 7.63
CA TYR A 8 5.05 2.75 8.87
C TYR A 8 4.03 3.30 9.88
N SER A 9 4.40 3.33 11.15
CA SER A 9 3.56 3.85 12.25
C SER A 9 3.10 5.30 12.04
N ASN A 10 3.89 6.11 11.33
CA ASN A 10 3.54 7.48 10.90
C ASN A 10 2.65 7.53 9.65
N ARG A 11 2.04 6.40 9.27
CA ARG A 11 1.19 6.19 8.07
C ARG A 11 1.89 6.40 6.73
N LYS A 12 3.22 6.58 6.69
CA LYS A 12 3.94 6.61 5.42
C LYS A 12 3.86 5.24 4.75
N LEU A 13 3.65 5.24 3.44
CA LEU A 13 3.60 4.06 2.59
C LEU A 13 4.84 4.06 1.70
N TYR A 14 5.58 2.96 1.70
CA TYR A 14 6.84 2.84 0.98
C TYR A 14 6.78 1.66 0.02
N ASP A 15 6.91 1.94 -1.27
CA ASP A 15 7.03 0.92 -2.30
C ASP A 15 8.45 0.36 -2.30
N THR A 16 8.56 -0.93 -2.01
CA THR A 16 9.85 -1.64 -1.99
C THR A 16 10.39 -1.95 -3.38
N GLN A 17 9.56 -1.93 -4.42
CA GLN A 17 10.00 -2.12 -5.81
C GLN A 17 10.58 -0.84 -6.39
N GLU A 18 9.85 0.27 -6.27
CA GLU A 18 10.29 1.58 -6.78
C GLU A 18 11.19 2.33 -5.79
N SER A 19 11.40 1.77 -4.59
CA SER A 19 12.26 2.33 -3.54
C SER A 19 11.90 3.76 -3.13
N ARG A 20 10.60 4.08 -3.11
CA ARG A 20 10.09 5.43 -2.83
C ARG A 20 8.84 5.41 -1.97
N TYR A 21 8.52 6.57 -1.39
CA TYR A 21 7.22 6.77 -0.75
C TYR A 21 6.13 6.97 -1.81
N VAL A 22 4.95 6.46 -1.50
CA VAL A 22 3.74 6.55 -2.32
C VAL A 22 2.58 7.07 -1.47
N THR A 23 1.58 7.65 -2.11
CA THR A 23 0.30 8.02 -1.47
C THR A 23 -0.73 6.90 -1.60
N LEU A 24 -1.87 7.03 -0.90
CA LEU A 24 -3.02 6.12 -1.10
C LEU A 24 -3.62 6.27 -2.50
N GLU A 25 -3.65 7.48 -3.04
CA GLU A 25 -4.11 7.78 -4.41
C GLU A 25 -3.24 7.07 -5.46
N GLU A 26 -1.92 7.09 -5.32
CA GLU A 26 -1.03 6.34 -6.22
C GLU A 26 -1.27 4.82 -6.13
N ILE A 27 -1.53 4.29 -4.93
CA ILE A 27 -1.86 2.87 -4.76
C ILE A 27 -3.21 2.55 -5.42
N GLU A 28 -4.19 3.45 -5.31
CA GLU A 28 -5.47 3.32 -6.00
C GLU A 28 -5.29 3.27 -7.52
N GLU A 29 -4.50 4.18 -8.09
CA GLU A 29 -4.17 4.18 -9.52
C GLU A 29 -3.49 2.88 -9.95
N MET A 30 -2.57 2.36 -9.13
CA MET A 30 -1.91 1.08 -9.39
C MET A 30 -2.92 -0.08 -9.43
N ILE A 31 -3.85 -0.13 -8.48
CA ILE A 31 -4.92 -1.14 -8.43
C ILE A 31 -5.83 -1.02 -9.65
N ARG A 32 -6.24 0.21 -10.01
CA ARG A 32 -7.06 0.49 -11.20
C ARG A 32 -6.34 0.10 -12.49
N ALA A 33 -5.01 0.18 -12.52
CA ALA A 33 -4.17 -0.30 -13.61
C ALA A 33 -3.99 -1.84 -13.63
N GLY A 34 -4.65 -2.57 -12.72
CA GLY A 34 -4.59 -4.02 -12.62
C GLY A 34 -3.34 -4.56 -11.92
N LYS A 35 -2.60 -3.71 -11.20
CA LYS A 35 -1.45 -4.15 -10.41
C LYS A 35 -1.92 -4.80 -9.11
N GLU A 36 -1.34 -5.95 -8.79
CA GLU A 36 -1.54 -6.60 -7.49
C GLU A 36 -0.71 -5.88 -6.43
N ILE A 37 -1.36 -5.50 -5.32
CA ILE A 37 -0.73 -4.80 -4.19
C ILE A 37 -0.86 -5.65 -2.92
N THR A 38 0.21 -5.70 -2.14
CA THR A 38 0.24 -6.22 -0.77
C THR A 38 0.78 -5.12 0.14
N VAL A 39 0.07 -4.85 1.24
CA VAL A 39 0.48 -3.84 2.23
C VAL A 39 0.83 -4.54 3.52
N VAL A 40 2.04 -4.30 4.03
CA VAL A 40 2.52 -4.91 5.27
C VAL A 40 2.98 -3.84 6.27
N ASP A 41 2.75 -4.07 7.56
CA ASP A 41 3.35 -3.24 8.59
C ASP A 41 4.88 -3.39 8.58
N ALA A 42 5.59 -2.26 8.59
CA ALA A 42 7.04 -2.25 8.47
C ALA A 42 7.76 -2.77 9.73
N ALA A 43 7.11 -2.74 10.89
CA ALA A 43 7.68 -3.15 12.17
C ALA A 43 7.30 -4.60 12.53
N SER A 44 6.02 -4.97 12.37
CA SER A 44 5.50 -6.30 12.75
C SER A 44 5.43 -7.29 11.58
N GLY A 45 5.41 -6.80 10.34
CA GLY A 45 5.15 -7.63 9.16
C GLY A 45 3.68 -8.07 9.01
N GLU A 46 2.77 -7.52 9.81
CA GLU A 46 1.34 -7.78 9.74
C GLU A 46 0.78 -7.42 8.36
N ASP A 47 -0.09 -8.28 7.82
CA ASP A 47 -0.78 -8.00 6.56
C ASP A 47 -1.89 -6.97 6.79
N LEU A 48 -1.69 -5.78 6.24
CA LEU A 48 -2.61 -4.65 6.29
C LEU A 48 -3.34 -4.43 4.96
N THR A 49 -3.21 -5.34 4.00
CA THR A 49 -3.76 -5.19 2.64
C THR A 49 -5.24 -4.90 2.67
N SER A 50 -6.04 -5.73 3.34
CA SER A 50 -7.51 -5.54 3.43
C SER A 50 -7.90 -4.22 4.08
N VAL A 51 -7.18 -3.80 5.11
CA VAL A 51 -7.44 -2.53 5.82
C VAL A 51 -7.11 -1.34 4.94
N THR A 52 -5.99 -1.38 4.23
CA THR A 52 -5.60 -0.31 3.31
C THR A 52 -6.52 -0.22 2.10
N LEU A 53 -6.95 -1.35 1.53
CA LEU A 53 -7.93 -1.35 0.45
C LEU A 53 -9.28 -0.79 0.89
N ALA A 54 -9.75 -1.16 2.08
CA ALA A 54 -10.97 -0.57 2.65
C ALA A 54 -10.83 0.94 2.86
N GLN A 55 -9.67 1.41 3.32
CA GLN A 55 -9.38 2.83 3.46
C GLN A 55 -9.45 3.56 2.12
N ILE A 56 -8.83 3.01 1.07
CA ILE A 56 -8.89 3.57 -0.29
C ILE A 56 -10.34 3.75 -0.73
N ILE A 57 -11.18 2.71 -0.58
CA ILE A 57 -12.60 2.75 -0.97
C ILE A 57 -13.41 3.80 -0.18
N LEU A 58 -13.05 4.07 1.08
CA LEU A 58 -13.75 5.04 1.93
C LEU A 58 -13.31 6.50 1.67
N GLU A 59 -12.09 6.70 1.17
CA GLU A 59 -11.50 8.02 0.94
C GLU A 59 -11.57 8.46 -0.54
N SER A 60 -11.90 7.56 -1.46
CA SER A 60 -12.05 7.79 -2.91
C SER A 60 -13.37 8.44 -3.32
#